data_AF-A0A1H2SUS2-F1
#
_entry.id   AF-A0A1H2SUS2-F1
#
_cell.length_a   1.000
_cell.length_b   1.000
_cell.length_c   1.000
_cell.angle_alpha   90.00
_cell.angle_beta   90.00
_cell.angle_gamma   90.00
#
_symmetry.space_group_name_H-M   'P 1'
#
loop_
_entity.id
_entity.type
_entity.pdbx_description
1 polymer ?
#
loop_
_entity_poly.entity_id
_entity_poly.type
_entity_poly.pdbx_seq_one_letter_code
_entity_poly.pdbx_strand_id
1 'polypeptide(L)'
;MEYQQIFVKNTSECKKTETYIGTGNPNSKILIIGKETATDIENKANRDEHYVKFQIENLQDFKENAVKWDLNIKNNVVVNSIPNWIGGKDSPLTSNPLFPYKSLHPTELKEGQTWRKYQKLHDLIFLNDLSSLKEKEIDFHNNFFLTEMNSSPAKFTKDANKSGIPSRKFFSKKVISFKVLLLLF
;
A
#
# COMPACT_ATOMS: atom_id res chain seq x y z
N MET A 1 8.65 -14.80 7.73
CA MET A 1 7.31 -15.05 7.17
C MET A 1 7.52 -15.89 5.92
N GLU A 2 6.80 -17.00 5.75
CA GLU A 2 6.90 -17.80 4.52
C GLU A 2 5.94 -17.25 3.47
N TYR A 3 6.44 -16.94 2.28
CA TYR A 3 5.61 -16.46 1.17
C TYR A 3 4.96 -17.63 0.43
N GLN A 4 3.66 -17.53 0.15
CA GLN A 4 2.98 -18.53 -0.67
C GLN A 4 3.60 -18.60 -2.07
N GLN A 5 3.78 -19.81 -2.61
CA GLN A 5 4.39 -20.02 -3.93
C GLN A 5 3.71 -19.23 -5.06
N ILE A 6 2.38 -19.10 -4.99
CA ILE A 6 1.61 -18.30 -5.95
C ILE A 6 2.02 -16.82 -5.92
N PHE A 7 2.25 -16.26 -4.73
CA PHE A 7 2.70 -14.88 -4.56
C PHE A 7 4.12 -14.69 -5.10
N VAL A 8 5.02 -15.64 -4.83
CA VAL A 8 6.41 -15.62 -5.35
C VAL A 8 6.44 -15.64 -6.88
N LYS A 9 5.64 -16.53 -7.50
CA LYS A 9 5.51 -16.62 -8.96
C LYS A 9 4.98 -15.31 -9.55
N ASN A 10 3.88 -14.78 -9.01
CA ASN A 10 3.27 -13.54 -9.50
C ASN A 10 4.21 -12.34 -9.32
N THR A 11 4.98 -12.28 -8.22
CA THR A 11 5.99 -11.23 -8.01
C THR A 11 7.05 -11.24 -9.13
N SER A 12 7.51 -12.42 -9.52
CA SER A 12 8.48 -12.56 -10.62
C SER A 12 7.94 -12.09 -11.97
N GLU A 13 6.65 -12.35 -12.25
CA GLU A 13 5.97 -11.88 -13.46
C GLU A 13 5.73 -10.36 -13.44
N CYS A 14 5.27 -9.83 -12.30
CA CYS A 14 5.06 -8.40 -12.10
C CYS A 14 6.35 -7.60 -12.22
N LYS A 15 7.48 -8.14 -11.75
CA LYS A 15 8.78 -7.49 -11.90
C LYS A 15 9.17 -7.33 -13.38
N LYS A 16 8.92 -8.35 -14.20
CA LYS A 16 9.22 -8.30 -15.66
C LYS A 16 8.32 -7.33 -16.42
N THR A 17 7.10 -7.12 -15.92
CA THR A 17 6.06 -6.31 -16.55
C THR A 17 5.88 -4.95 -15.88
N GLU A 18 6.74 -4.61 -14.93
CA GLU A 18 6.68 -3.38 -14.12
C GLU A 18 5.29 -3.12 -13.51
N THR A 19 4.59 -4.20 -13.16
CA THR A 19 3.22 -4.12 -12.66
C THR A 19 3.22 -3.96 -11.14
N TYR A 20 2.55 -2.92 -10.65
CA TYR A 20 2.32 -2.73 -9.22
C TYR A 20 1.56 -3.91 -8.60
N ILE A 21 2.06 -4.45 -7.50
CA ILE A 21 1.48 -5.61 -6.81
C ILE A 21 0.55 -5.14 -5.70
N GLY A 22 1.06 -4.35 -4.75
CA GLY A 22 0.33 -3.99 -3.54
C GLY A 22 1.23 -3.79 -2.32
N THR A 23 0.61 -3.56 -1.16
CA THR A 23 1.29 -3.41 0.13
C THR A 23 0.57 -4.15 1.26
N GLY A 24 1.29 -4.45 2.35
CA GLY A 24 0.78 -5.19 3.51
C GLY A 24 1.10 -6.69 3.48
N ASN A 25 0.43 -7.46 4.32
CA ASN A 25 0.69 -8.89 4.49
C ASN A 25 0.09 -9.72 3.33
N PRO A 26 0.90 -10.35 2.45
CA PRO A 26 0.38 -11.14 1.33
C PRO A 26 -0.33 -12.42 1.76
N ASN A 27 -0.14 -12.86 3.01
CA ASN A 27 -0.84 -14.02 3.60
C ASN A 27 -2.07 -13.60 4.42
N SER A 28 -2.48 -12.34 4.36
CA SER A 28 -3.65 -11.86 5.08
C SER A 28 -4.95 -12.53 4.60
N LYS A 29 -6.04 -12.35 5.35
CA LYS A 29 -7.37 -12.89 4.98
C LYS A 29 -8.22 -11.89 4.19
N ILE A 30 -7.87 -10.60 4.28
CA ILE A 30 -8.66 -9.49 3.75
C ILE A 30 -7.84 -8.75 2.71
N LEU A 31 -8.41 -8.63 1.50
CA LEU A 31 -7.89 -7.81 0.42
C LEU A 31 -8.70 -6.53 0.29
N ILE A 32 -8.01 -5.40 0.33
CA ILE A 32 -8.57 -4.10 -0.04
C ILE A 32 -8.12 -3.80 -1.47
N ILE A 33 -9.09 -3.55 -2.35
CA ILE A 33 -8.82 -3.06 -3.70
C ILE A 33 -9.29 -1.60 -3.78
N GLY A 34 -8.31 -0.70 -3.81
CA GLY A 34 -8.50 0.71 -4.12
C GLY A 34 -8.69 0.93 -5.62
N LYS A 35 -8.94 2.18 -6.00
CA LYS A 35 -9.20 2.57 -7.38
C LYS A 35 -7.89 2.82 -8.14
N GLU A 36 -7.15 3.81 -7.68
CA GLU A 36 -5.79 4.16 -8.11
C GLU A 36 -5.06 4.82 -6.94
N THR A 37 -3.73 4.74 -6.95
CA THR A 37 -2.91 5.52 -6.02
C THR A 37 -3.02 7.02 -6.35
N ALA A 38 -3.32 7.84 -5.34
CA ALA A 38 -3.41 9.28 -5.52
C ALA A 38 -2.01 9.94 -5.49
N THR A 39 -1.59 10.50 -6.63
CA THR A 39 -0.32 11.22 -6.77
C THR A 39 -0.54 12.62 -7.35
N ASP A 40 0.13 13.63 -6.79
CA ASP A 40 0.05 15.05 -7.19
C ASP A 40 1.45 15.62 -7.46
N ILE A 41 2.20 14.97 -8.35
CA ILE A 41 3.57 15.36 -8.71
C ILE A 41 3.64 16.76 -9.35
N GLU A 42 2.57 17.18 -10.03
CA GLU A 42 2.44 18.52 -10.63
C GLU A 42 2.11 19.59 -9.58
N ASN A 43 1.97 19.21 -8.31
CA ASN A 43 1.61 20.10 -7.21
C ASN A 43 0.35 20.94 -7.48
N LYS A 44 -0.70 20.34 -8.07
CA LYS A 44 -1.96 21.04 -8.32
C LYS A 44 -2.62 21.55 -7.04
N ALA A 45 -2.21 21.03 -5.88
CA ALA A 45 -2.64 21.50 -4.56
C ALA A 45 -1.89 22.75 -4.06
N ASN A 46 -0.86 23.23 -4.79
CA ASN A 46 -0.01 24.36 -4.41
C ASN A 46 0.53 24.26 -2.97
N ARG A 47 1.18 23.14 -2.67
CA ARG A 47 1.79 22.82 -1.37
C ARG A 47 3.29 23.08 -1.39
N ASP A 48 3.90 22.98 -0.22
CA ASP A 48 5.34 23.15 -0.04
C ASP A 48 6.20 22.08 -0.75
N GLU A 49 7.51 22.31 -0.80
CA GLU A 49 8.47 21.40 -1.42
C GLU A 49 8.52 20.01 -0.76
N HIS A 50 8.25 19.93 0.55
CA HIS A 50 8.22 18.66 1.26
C HIS A 50 7.06 17.78 0.78
N TYR A 51 5.89 18.38 0.53
CA TYR A 51 4.77 17.69 -0.11
C TYR A 51 5.16 17.15 -1.48
N VAL A 52 5.77 17.98 -2.33
CA VAL A 52 6.15 17.55 -3.69
C VAL A 52 7.17 16.41 -3.64
N LYS A 53 8.19 16.52 -2.78
CA LYS A 53 9.18 15.45 -2.54
C LYS A 53 8.48 14.14 -2.13
N PHE A 54 7.57 14.20 -1.17
CA PHE A 54 6.79 13.02 -0.74
C PHE A 54 5.96 12.42 -1.89
N GLN A 55 5.35 13.24 -2.74
CA GLN A 55 4.58 12.74 -3.90
C GLN A 55 5.47 12.05 -4.95
N ILE A 56 6.69 12.55 -5.16
CA ILE A 56 7.68 11.93 -6.05
C ILE A 56 8.15 10.58 -5.49
N GLU A 57 8.44 10.54 -4.19
CA GLU A 57 8.87 9.31 -3.50
C GLU A 57 7.77 8.24 -3.55
N ASN A 58 6.51 8.61 -3.30
CA ASN A 58 5.39 7.68 -3.40
C ASN A 58 5.20 7.13 -4.81
N LEU A 59 5.40 7.97 -5.83
CA LEU A 59 5.36 7.51 -7.22
C LEU A 59 6.50 6.55 -7.53
N GLN A 60 7.71 6.80 -7.00
CA GLN A 60 8.84 5.90 -7.15
C GLN A 60 8.59 4.56 -6.45
N ASP A 61 8.07 4.59 -5.22
CA ASP A 61 7.69 3.40 -4.46
C ASP A 61 6.63 2.56 -5.19
N PHE A 62 5.68 3.21 -5.85
CA PHE A 62 4.68 2.55 -6.68
C PHE A 62 5.33 1.83 -7.87
N LYS A 63 6.22 2.51 -8.61
CA LYS A 63 6.92 1.94 -9.78
C LYS A 63 7.84 0.78 -9.39
N GLU A 64 8.54 0.90 -8.27
CA GLU A 64 9.48 -0.11 -7.78
C GLU A 64 8.82 -1.24 -6.98
N ASN A 65 7.50 -1.20 -6.77
CA ASN A 65 6.80 -2.09 -5.86
C ASN A 65 7.09 -3.58 -6.10
N ALA A 66 7.08 -4.03 -7.35
CA ALA A 66 7.39 -5.41 -7.70
C ALA A 66 8.86 -5.78 -7.45
N VAL A 67 9.79 -4.86 -7.70
CA VAL A 67 11.22 -5.04 -7.43
C VAL A 67 11.47 -5.19 -5.94
N LYS A 68 10.83 -4.34 -5.12
CA LYS A 68 10.94 -4.40 -3.66
C LYS A 68 10.34 -5.67 -3.07
N TRP A 69 9.23 -6.16 -3.62
CA TRP A 69 8.70 -7.47 -3.22
C TRP A 69 9.66 -8.61 -3.55
N ASP A 70 10.27 -8.61 -4.74
CA ASP A 70 11.29 -9.61 -5.12
C ASP A 70 12.49 -9.60 -4.15
N LEU A 71 12.94 -8.41 -3.74
CA LEU A 71 14.00 -8.26 -2.74
C LEU A 71 13.57 -8.75 -1.36
N ASN A 72 12.35 -8.42 -0.91
CA ASN A 72 11.82 -8.91 0.36
C ASN A 72 11.76 -10.44 0.41
N ILE A 73 11.31 -11.08 -0.67
CA ILE A 73 11.26 -12.54 -0.79
C ILE A 73 12.66 -13.15 -0.71
N LYS A 74 13.60 -12.64 -1.52
CA LYS A 74 14.98 -13.16 -1.55
C LYS A 74 15.71 -13.04 -0.21
N ASN A 75 15.47 -11.94 0.48
CA ASN A 75 16.14 -11.63 1.74
C ASN A 75 15.35 -12.09 2.98
N ASN A 76 14.21 -12.78 2.79
CA ASN A 76 13.32 -13.24 3.86
C ASN A 76 12.94 -12.12 4.86
N VAL A 77 12.65 -10.92 4.34
CA VAL A 77 12.34 -9.74 5.16
C VAL A 77 11.11 -9.99 6.03
N VAL A 78 11.17 -9.56 7.29
CA VAL A 78 10.07 -9.61 8.25
C VAL A 78 9.75 -8.21 8.78
N VAL A 79 8.52 -7.99 9.25
CA VAL A 79 8.07 -6.66 9.72
C VAL A 79 9.02 -6.07 10.77
N ASN A 80 9.51 -6.89 11.69
CA ASN A 80 10.42 -6.44 12.76
C ASN A 80 11.77 -5.95 12.24
N SER A 81 12.24 -6.42 11.07
CA SER A 81 13.50 -5.98 10.47
C SER A 81 13.36 -4.72 9.60
N ILE A 82 12.13 -4.25 9.35
CA ILE A 82 11.89 -3.01 8.62
C ILE A 82 12.16 -1.81 9.55
N PRO A 83 12.94 -0.80 9.12
CA PRO A 83 13.19 0.39 9.93
C PRO A 83 11.91 1.22 10.10
N ASN A 84 11.82 1.95 11.21
CA ASN A 84 10.70 2.86 11.45
C ASN A 84 10.77 4.05 10.48
N TRP A 85 9.61 4.48 10.03
CA TRP A 85 9.44 5.72 9.27
C TRP A 85 9.40 6.88 10.24
N ILE A 86 10.23 7.88 9.99
CA ILE A 86 10.46 8.99 10.92
C ILE A 86 9.89 10.33 10.41
N GLY A 87 9.22 10.31 9.26
CA GLY A 87 8.74 11.51 8.56
C GLY A 87 9.87 12.46 8.09
N GLY A 88 9.49 13.44 7.27
CA GLY A 88 10.36 14.57 6.93
C GLY A 88 11.62 14.24 6.11
N LYS A 89 12.54 15.21 6.07
CA LYS A 89 13.73 15.18 5.20
C LYS A 89 14.71 14.03 5.49
N ASP A 90 14.71 13.54 6.73
CA ASP A 90 15.64 12.54 7.24
C ASP A 90 15.06 11.11 7.13
N SER A 91 13.81 10.97 6.69
CA SER A 91 13.18 9.66 6.48
C SER A 91 13.96 8.78 5.49
N PRO A 92 13.92 7.45 5.67
CA PRO A 92 14.36 6.53 4.62
C PRO A 92 13.73 6.94 3.29
N LEU A 93 14.55 7.03 2.24
CA LEU A 93 14.16 7.52 0.91
C LEU A 93 13.01 6.73 0.26
N THR A 94 12.59 5.61 0.85
CA THR A 94 11.59 4.70 0.29
C THR A 94 10.85 3.94 1.40
N SER A 95 9.59 3.61 1.15
CA SER A 95 8.83 2.68 1.99
C SER A 95 9.04 1.22 1.56
N ASN A 96 8.88 0.29 2.50
CA ASN A 96 8.88 -1.14 2.23
C ASN A 96 7.44 -1.62 1.99
N PRO A 97 7.14 -2.36 0.90
CA PRO A 97 5.76 -2.73 0.60
C PRO A 97 5.16 -3.73 1.59
N LEU A 98 5.96 -4.45 2.39
CA LEU A 98 5.43 -5.33 3.44
C LEU A 98 4.79 -4.54 4.59
N PHE A 99 5.35 -3.37 4.92
CA PHE A 99 4.85 -2.52 5.99
C PHE A 99 5.24 -1.05 5.72
N PRO A 100 4.47 -0.35 4.89
CA PRO A 100 4.80 1.03 4.53
C PRO A 100 4.55 1.97 5.72
N TYR A 101 5.37 3.01 5.83
CA TYR A 101 5.41 3.98 6.94
C TYR A 101 5.27 3.36 8.34
N LYS A 102 6.07 2.33 8.65
CA LYS A 102 6.11 1.69 9.98
C LYS A 102 6.30 2.74 11.08
N SER A 103 5.55 2.61 12.17
CA SER A 103 5.47 3.59 13.28
C SER A 103 4.71 4.88 13.04
N LEU A 104 4.01 5.01 11.90
CA LEU A 104 3.05 6.10 11.70
C LEU A 104 1.88 5.97 12.66
N HIS A 105 1.55 7.06 13.36
CA HIS A 105 0.43 7.10 14.29
C HIS A 105 -0.84 7.68 13.64
N PRO A 106 -2.05 7.13 13.90
CA PRO A 106 -3.29 7.67 13.32
C PRO A 106 -3.58 9.13 13.72
N THR A 107 -3.01 9.60 14.83
CA THR A 107 -3.13 10.99 15.31
C THR A 107 -2.34 11.99 14.47
N GLU A 108 -1.32 11.53 13.75
CA GLU A 108 -0.57 12.35 12.77
C GLU A 108 -1.38 12.54 11.47
N LEU A 109 -2.43 11.73 11.28
CA LEU A 109 -3.30 11.76 10.12
C LEU A 109 -4.57 12.58 10.37
N LYS A 110 -4.92 13.41 9.39
CA LYS A 110 -6.19 14.16 9.42
C LYS A 110 -7.37 13.19 9.28
N GLU A 111 -8.49 13.54 9.91
CA GLU A 111 -9.74 12.78 9.75
C GLU A 111 -10.12 12.72 8.26
N GLY A 112 -10.60 11.56 7.81
CA GLY A 112 -10.90 11.32 6.39
C GLY A 112 -9.75 10.75 5.56
N GLN A 113 -8.49 10.82 6.03
CA GLN A 113 -7.36 10.21 5.32
C GLN A 113 -7.46 8.67 5.29
N THR A 114 -7.08 8.10 4.14
CA THR A 114 -7.31 6.69 3.79
C THR A 114 -6.75 5.71 4.82
N TRP A 115 -5.52 5.92 5.29
CA TRP A 115 -4.87 5.01 6.23
C TRP A 115 -5.53 5.00 7.60
N ARG A 116 -5.97 6.17 8.08
CA ARG A 116 -6.77 6.28 9.31
C ARG A 116 -8.11 5.56 9.19
N LYS A 117 -8.74 5.57 8.00
CA LYS A 117 -9.96 4.79 7.73
C LYS A 117 -9.70 3.29 7.74
N TYR A 118 -8.57 2.84 7.19
CA TYR A 118 -8.19 1.42 7.22
C TYR A 118 -7.89 0.94 8.62
N GLN A 119 -7.24 1.75 9.45
CA GLN A 119 -7.05 1.43 10.86
C GLN A 119 -8.40 1.32 11.60
N LYS A 120 -9.32 2.26 11.39
CA LYS A 120 -10.69 2.18 11.94
C LYS A 120 -11.40 0.90 11.53
N LEU A 121 -11.33 0.55 10.25
CA LEU A 121 -11.98 -0.65 9.72
C LEU A 121 -11.36 -1.92 10.31
N HIS A 122 -10.04 -1.95 10.41
CA HIS A 122 -9.31 -3.04 11.04
C HIS A 122 -9.76 -3.24 12.49
N ASP A 123 -9.76 -2.17 13.29
CA ASP A 123 -10.08 -2.27 14.71
C ASP A 123 -11.55 -2.67 14.93
N LEU A 124 -12.47 -2.21 14.07
CA LEU A 124 -13.87 -2.71 14.08
C LEU A 124 -13.97 -4.20 13.77
N ILE A 125 -13.22 -4.70 12.77
CA ILE A 125 -13.29 -6.11 12.35
C ILE A 125 -12.67 -7.05 13.38
N PHE A 126 -11.51 -6.68 13.95
CA PHE A 126 -10.70 -7.59 14.77
C PHE A 126 -10.83 -7.36 16.28
N LEU A 127 -11.13 -6.13 16.71
CA LEU A 127 -11.23 -5.75 18.11
C LEU A 127 -12.66 -5.39 18.52
N ASN A 128 -13.53 -5.06 17.55
CA ASN A 128 -14.86 -4.49 17.79
C ASN A 128 -14.80 -3.25 18.71
N ASP A 129 -13.73 -2.47 18.58
CA ASP A 129 -13.44 -1.30 19.41
C ASP A 129 -12.67 -0.25 18.60
N LEU A 130 -12.95 1.03 18.83
CA LEU A 130 -12.27 2.17 18.21
C LEU A 130 -11.48 3.03 19.22
N SER A 131 -11.50 2.67 20.50
CA SER A 131 -10.80 3.41 21.56
C SER A 131 -9.28 3.48 21.33
N SER A 132 -8.70 2.40 20.78
CA SER A 132 -7.25 2.26 20.56
C SER A 132 -6.64 3.17 19.48
N LEU A 133 -7.46 3.84 18.65
CA LEU A 133 -6.96 4.67 17.53
C LEU A 133 -5.99 5.78 17.94
N LYS A 134 -6.03 6.22 19.20
CA LYS A 134 -5.17 7.27 19.74
C LYS A 134 -3.96 6.75 20.51
N GLU A 135 -3.86 5.44 20.71
CA GLU A 135 -2.90 4.83 21.63
C GLU A 135 -1.91 3.90 20.93
N LYS A 136 -2.18 3.50 19.68
CA LYS A 136 -1.30 2.63 18.91
C LYS A 136 -0.96 3.17 17.53
N GLU A 137 0.23 2.76 17.07
CA GLU A 137 0.67 2.91 15.69
C GLU A 137 -0.27 2.16 14.73
N ILE A 138 -0.26 2.58 13.46
CA ILE A 138 -0.98 1.89 12.41
C ILE A 138 -0.43 0.47 12.24
N ASP A 139 -1.32 -0.52 12.36
CA ASP A 139 -0.98 -1.95 12.32
C ASP A 139 -1.84 -2.79 11.37
N PHE A 140 -2.82 -2.18 10.69
CA PHE A 140 -3.74 -2.92 9.81
C PHE A 140 -3.03 -3.72 8.70
N HIS A 141 -1.81 -3.32 8.30
CA HIS A 141 -0.99 -4.03 7.31
C HIS A 141 -0.66 -5.47 7.71
N ASN A 142 -0.68 -5.79 9.01
CA ASN A 142 -0.50 -7.16 9.49
C ASN A 142 -1.66 -8.08 9.06
N ASN A 143 -2.85 -7.51 8.88
CA ASN A 143 -4.09 -8.24 8.67
C ASN A 143 -4.75 -7.98 7.32
N PHE A 144 -4.30 -6.97 6.58
CA PHE A 144 -4.77 -6.59 5.26
C PHE A 144 -3.64 -6.66 4.22
N PHE A 145 -4.02 -7.00 2.98
CA PHE A 145 -3.25 -6.70 1.79
C PHE A 145 -4.00 -5.66 0.97
N LEU A 146 -3.29 -4.71 0.39
CA LEU A 146 -3.85 -3.59 -0.33
C LEU A 146 -3.32 -3.61 -1.76
N THR A 147 -4.19 -3.44 -2.74
CA THR A 147 -3.81 -3.27 -4.14
C THR A 147 -4.75 -2.29 -4.84
N GLU A 148 -4.45 -1.95 -6.08
CA GLU A 148 -5.23 -1.00 -6.88
C GLU A 148 -5.94 -1.70 -8.05
N MET A 149 -7.11 -1.21 -8.42
CA MET A 149 -7.83 -1.64 -9.62
C MET A 149 -7.20 -1.06 -10.89
N ASN A 150 -6.55 0.10 -10.78
CA ASN A 150 -5.88 0.79 -11.87
C ASN A 150 -4.38 0.91 -11.57
N SER A 151 -3.55 0.62 -12.56
CA SER A 151 -2.08 0.71 -12.46
C SER A 151 -1.55 2.09 -12.82
N SER A 152 -2.41 3.08 -13.05
CA SER A 152 -2.02 4.46 -13.35
C SER A 152 -2.35 5.37 -12.16
N PRO A 153 -1.36 5.80 -11.37
CA PRO A 153 -1.56 6.78 -10.31
C PRO A 153 -2.07 8.11 -10.87
N ALA A 154 -3.02 8.73 -10.17
CA ALA A 154 -3.56 10.04 -10.52
C ALA A 154 -4.24 10.70 -9.31
N LYS A 155 -4.10 12.02 -9.16
CA LYS A 155 -4.78 12.76 -8.08
C LYS A 155 -6.30 12.65 -8.14
N PHE A 156 -6.86 12.70 -9.35
CA PHE A 156 -8.30 12.61 -9.59
C PHE A 156 -8.57 11.52 -10.62
N THR A 157 -9.57 10.66 -10.36
CA THR A 157 -9.95 9.59 -11.28
C THR A 157 -10.29 10.07 -12.68
N LYS A 158 -10.91 11.24 -12.80
CA LYS A 158 -11.29 11.79 -14.11
C LYS A 158 -10.08 11.99 -15.04
N ASP A 159 -8.90 12.16 -14.45
CA ASP A 159 -7.64 12.39 -15.14
C ASP A 159 -6.79 11.10 -15.23
N ALA A 160 -7.23 9.99 -14.62
CA ALA A 160 -6.50 8.73 -14.61
C ALA A 160 -6.60 8.01 -15.97
N ASN A 161 -5.49 7.45 -16.44
CA ASN A 161 -5.52 6.53 -17.58
C ASN A 161 -6.17 5.21 -17.17
N LYS A 162 -7.25 4.81 -17.85
CA LYS A 162 -8.08 3.64 -17.50
C LYS A 162 -7.77 2.40 -18.35
N SER A 163 -6.85 2.49 -19.32
CA SER A 163 -6.57 1.39 -20.26
C SER A 163 -6.06 0.12 -19.57
N GLY A 164 -5.41 0.24 -18.41
CA GLY A 164 -4.89 -0.88 -17.63
C GLY A 164 -5.92 -1.65 -16.78
N ILE A 165 -7.12 -1.10 -16.57
CA ILE A 165 -8.13 -1.68 -15.66
C ILE A 165 -8.57 -3.11 -16.07
N PRO A 166 -8.85 -3.43 -17.35
CA PRO A 166 -9.24 -4.78 -17.75
C PRO A 166 -8.19 -5.83 -17.38
N SER A 167 -6.91 -5.54 -17.63
CA SER A 167 -5.78 -6.42 -17.31
C SER A 167 -5.65 -6.62 -15.79
N ARG A 168 -5.86 -5.56 -15.00
CA ARG A 168 -5.81 -5.60 -13.53
C ARG A 168 -6.92 -6.44 -12.90
N LYS A 169 -8.14 -6.37 -13.43
CA LYS A 169 -9.25 -7.24 -12.96
C LYS A 169 -8.92 -8.72 -13.07
N PHE A 170 -8.17 -9.11 -14.10
CA PHE A 170 -7.75 -10.49 -14.29
C PHE A 170 -6.61 -10.89 -13.35
N PHE A 171 -5.66 -9.97 -13.12
CA PHE A 171 -4.58 -10.14 -12.16
C PHE A 171 -5.11 -10.38 -10.73
N SER A 172 -6.03 -9.54 -10.24
CA SER A 172 -6.57 -9.67 -8.87
C SER A 172 -7.27 -11.01 -8.63
N LYS A 173 -7.81 -11.67 -9.67
CA LYS A 173 -8.40 -13.01 -9.58
C LYS A 173 -7.37 -14.14 -9.50
N LYS A 174 -6.16 -13.92 -10.01
CA LYS A 174 -5.07 -14.91 -10.06
C LYS A 174 -4.09 -14.82 -8.90
N VAL A 175 -4.10 -13.69 -8.20
CA VAL A 175 -2.98 -13.37 -7.32
C VAL A 175 -3.09 -14.03 -5.96
N ILE A 176 -4.27 -14.06 -5.32
CA ILE A 176 -4.39 -14.64 -3.96
C ILE A 176 -5.84 -15.08 -3.66
N SER A 177 -5.99 -16.17 -2.90
CA SER A 177 -7.27 -16.65 -2.32
C SER A 177 -7.64 -15.88 -1.04
N PHE A 178 -7.98 -14.60 -1.15
CA PHE A 178 -8.48 -13.87 0.01
C PHE A 178 -9.92 -14.25 0.32
N LYS A 179 -10.24 -14.40 1.62
CA LYS A 179 -11.57 -14.82 2.07
C LYS A 179 -12.58 -13.67 2.01
N VAL A 180 -12.12 -12.42 2.11
CA VAL A 180 -12.96 -11.23 2.06
C VAL A 180 -12.32 -10.19 1.14
N LEU A 181 -13.12 -9.67 0.22
CA LEU A 181 -12.76 -8.61 -0.71
C LEU A 181 -13.54 -7.35 -0.36
N LEU A 182 -12.83 -6.24 -0.14
CA LEU A 182 -13.42 -4.92 0.07
C LEU A 182 -13.04 -4.00 -1.08
N LEU A 183 -14.05 -3.55 -1.83
CA LEU A 183 -13.92 -2.58 -2.90
C LEU A 183 -14.26 -1.19 -2.36
N LEU A 184 -13.34 -0.25 -2.49
CA LEU A 184 -13.53 1.13 -2.07
C LEU A 184 -13.56 2.01 -3.31
N PHE A 185 -14.72 2.58 -3.61
CA PHE A 185 -14.99 3.40 -4.80
C PHE A 185 -15.01 4.90 -4.49
#